data_AF-A0A3C0ZSW2-F1
#
_entry.id   AF-A0A3C0ZSW2-F1
#
_cell.length_a   1.000
_cell.length_b   1.000
_cell.length_c   1.000
_cell.angle_alpha   90.00
_cell.angle_beta   90.00
_cell.angle_gamma   90.00
#
_symmetry.space_group_name_H-M   'P 1'
#
loop_
_entity.id
_entity.type
_entity.pdbx_description
1 polymer ?
#
loop_
_entity_poly.entity_id
_entity_poly.type
_entity_poly.pdbx_seq_one_letter_code
_entity_poly.pdbx_strand_id
1 'polypeptide(L)'
;MSIGIGAFAKKVAEDKKMVMYEYGGYNLNDPRYRNAEHLSDGTITILKECFVEPEIHKKLKRQPFRKKKIIIKKIPIPVDYGNLLECGRIVVDNCSICWRITDNELKVDVMACRLLNCIFLRYQEDGEVPESVSYNV
;
A
#
# COMPACT_ATOMS: atom_id res chain seq x y z
N MET A 1 -19.20 13.28 -5.12
CA MET A 1 -18.00 12.60 -5.64
C MET A 1 -18.32 11.12 -5.65
N SER A 2 -18.67 10.57 -6.81
CA SER A 2 -18.92 9.14 -6.97
C SER A 2 -17.57 8.42 -6.90
N ILE A 3 -17.39 7.57 -5.87
CA ILE A 3 -16.27 6.64 -5.79
C ILE A 3 -16.48 5.65 -6.93
N GLY A 4 -15.91 5.94 -8.10
CA GLY A 4 -16.16 5.16 -9.30
C GLY A 4 -15.33 3.89 -9.31
N ILE A 5 -14.14 3.95 -8.71
CA ILE A 5 -13.16 2.88 -8.78
C ILE A 5 -12.42 2.78 -7.46
N GLY A 6 -12.16 1.57 -7.00
CA GLY A 6 -11.34 1.37 -5.83
C GLY A 6 -10.81 -0.04 -5.69
N ALA A 7 -10.06 -0.24 -4.62
CA ALA A 7 -9.52 -1.52 -4.23
C ALA A 7 -9.35 -1.56 -2.72
N PHE A 8 -9.32 -2.76 -2.18
CA PHE A 8 -9.13 -3.01 -0.77
C PHE A 8 -8.24 -4.22 -0.59
N ALA A 9 -7.40 -4.19 0.44
CA ALA A 9 -6.56 -5.31 0.83
C ALA A 9 -6.66 -5.55 2.32
N LYS A 10 -6.65 -6.82 2.71
CA LYS A 10 -6.69 -7.26 4.10
C LYS A 10 -5.53 -8.20 4.36
N LYS A 11 -4.83 -7.99 5.46
CA LYS A 11 -3.74 -8.86 5.91
C LYS A 11 -4.34 -10.20 6.34
N VAL A 12 -3.82 -11.28 5.77
CA VAL A 12 -4.31 -12.64 6.03
C VAL A 12 -3.28 -13.46 6.79
N ALA A 13 -2.00 -13.27 6.47
CA ALA A 13 -0.91 -13.90 7.18
C ALA A 13 0.26 -12.93 7.38
N GLU A 14 0.94 -13.08 8.50
CA GLU A 14 2.14 -12.32 8.83
C GLU A 14 3.15 -13.23 9.50
N ASP A 15 4.28 -13.42 8.84
CA ASP A 15 5.42 -14.16 9.35
C ASP A 15 6.53 -13.20 9.81
N LYS A 16 7.63 -13.77 10.34
CA LYS A 16 8.84 -13.00 10.66
C LYS A 16 9.51 -12.41 9.41
N LYS A 17 9.32 -13.02 8.24
CA LYS A 17 10.00 -12.66 6.99
C LYS A 17 9.10 -12.00 5.96
N MET A 18 7.81 -12.32 5.93
CA MET A 18 6.89 -11.88 4.88
C MET A 18 5.51 -11.55 5.44
N VAL A 19 4.75 -10.79 4.67
CA VAL A 19 3.36 -10.43 4.97
C VAL A 19 2.54 -10.72 3.73
N MET A 20 1.39 -11.35 3.92
CA MET A 20 0.45 -11.69 2.86
C MET A 20 -0.85 -10.93 3.04
N TYR A 21 -1.32 -10.35 1.94
CA TYR A 21 -2.59 -9.68 1.84
C TYR A 21 -3.44 -10.36 0.77
N GLU A 22 -4.71 -10.53 1.08
CA GLU A 22 -5.72 -10.76 0.06
C GLU A 22 -6.29 -9.41 -0.36
N TYR A 23 -6.51 -9.22 -1.66
CA TYR A 23 -7.01 -7.98 -2.18
C TYR A 23 -8.07 -8.18 -3.27
N GLY A 24 -8.94 -7.19 -3.37
CA GLY A 24 -10.00 -7.11 -4.35
C GLY A 24 -10.11 -5.71 -4.93
N GLY A 25 -10.44 -5.63 -6.21
CA GLY A 25 -10.74 -4.40 -6.92
C GLY A 25 -12.24 -4.23 -7.14
N TYR A 26 -12.69 -3.01 -7.41
CA TYR A 26 -14.01 -2.74 -7.95
C TYR A 26 -13.98 -1.51 -8.87
N ASN A 27 -14.79 -1.56 -9.92
CA ASN A 27 -15.04 -0.46 -10.84
C ASN A 27 -16.56 -0.36 -11.06
N LEU A 28 -17.18 0.62 -10.42
CA LEU A 28 -18.62 0.86 -10.49
C LEU A 28 -19.07 1.41 -11.86
N ASN A 29 -18.14 1.87 -12.69
CA ASN A 29 -18.44 2.37 -14.03
C ASN A 29 -18.66 1.25 -15.05
N ASP A 30 -18.15 0.04 -14.77
CA ASP A 30 -18.31 -1.12 -15.65
C ASP A 30 -19.01 -2.26 -14.88
N PRO A 31 -20.19 -2.71 -15.32
CA PRO A 31 -20.93 -3.77 -14.62
C PRO A 31 -20.16 -5.08 -14.50
N ARG A 32 -19.16 -5.35 -15.37
CA ARG A 32 -18.33 -6.56 -15.32
C ARG A 32 -17.38 -6.56 -14.12
N TYR A 33 -16.96 -5.39 -13.66
CA TYR A 33 -15.92 -5.21 -12.64
C TYR A 33 -16.45 -4.58 -11.35
N ARG A 34 -17.78 -4.54 -11.17
CA ARG A 34 -18.41 -3.87 -10.03
C ARG A 34 -18.07 -4.49 -8.68
N ASN A 35 -17.69 -5.77 -8.65
CA ASN A 35 -17.41 -6.55 -7.45
C ASN A 35 -18.48 -6.41 -6.36
N ALA A 36 -19.76 -6.70 -6.71
CA ALA A 36 -20.86 -6.59 -5.76
C ALA A 36 -20.72 -7.51 -4.53
N GLU A 37 -19.97 -8.61 -4.69
CA GLU A 37 -19.72 -9.61 -3.65
C GLU A 37 -18.50 -9.29 -2.78
N HIS A 38 -17.74 -8.22 -3.08
CA HIS A 38 -16.50 -7.87 -2.38
C HIS A 38 -15.50 -9.04 -2.32
N LEU A 39 -15.31 -9.72 -3.44
CA LEU A 39 -14.34 -10.80 -3.58
C LEU A 39 -12.91 -10.26 -3.43
N SER A 40 -12.12 -10.96 -2.62
CA SER A 40 -10.68 -10.73 -2.39
C SER A 40 -9.90 -11.98 -2.80
N ASP A 41 -9.78 -12.22 -4.09
CA ASP A 41 -9.15 -13.40 -4.65
C ASP A 41 -7.73 -13.16 -5.17
N GLY A 42 -7.31 -11.88 -5.26
CA GLY A 42 -5.93 -11.52 -5.55
C GLY A 42 -5.06 -11.62 -4.30
N THR A 43 -3.77 -11.92 -4.48
CA THR A 43 -2.82 -12.04 -3.37
C THR A 43 -1.64 -11.09 -3.56
N ILE A 44 -1.21 -10.43 -2.49
CA ILE A 44 -0.01 -9.60 -2.46
C ILE A 44 0.89 -10.14 -1.34
N THR A 45 2.07 -10.64 -1.72
CA THR A 45 3.10 -11.11 -0.79
C THR A 45 4.26 -10.12 -0.78
N ILE A 46 4.62 -9.63 0.40
CA ILE A 46 5.66 -8.62 0.59
C ILE A 46 6.67 -9.14 1.61
N LEU A 47 7.95 -9.15 1.25
CA LEU A 47 9.02 -9.39 2.21
C LEU A 47 9.15 -8.21 3.18
N LYS A 48 9.31 -8.50 4.48
CA LYS A 48 9.39 -7.48 5.52
C LYS A 48 10.59 -6.54 5.36
N GLU A 49 11.66 -7.04 4.74
CA GLU A 49 12.85 -6.26 4.38
C GLU A 49 12.56 -5.11 3.41
N CYS A 50 11.42 -5.15 2.70
CA CYS A 50 11.00 -4.07 1.82
C CYS A 50 10.45 -2.86 2.59
N PHE A 51 10.03 -3.03 3.85
CA PHE A 51 9.45 -1.94 4.63
C PHE A 51 10.54 -1.00 5.14
N VAL A 52 10.63 0.17 4.48
CA VAL A 52 11.59 1.22 4.82
C VAL A 52 10.98 2.17 5.85
N GLU A 53 11.70 2.45 6.94
CA GLU A 53 11.30 3.44 7.94
C GLU A 53 11.29 4.87 7.38
N PRO A 54 10.41 5.75 7.88
CA PRO A 54 10.36 7.15 7.46
C PRO A 54 11.61 7.92 7.90
N GLU A 55 11.96 8.97 7.16
CA GLU A 55 13.04 9.85 7.57
C GLU A 55 12.59 10.79 8.70
N ILE A 56 13.30 10.77 9.83
CA ILE A 56 12.93 11.52 11.04
C ILE A 56 13.68 12.85 11.11
N HIS A 57 12.97 13.93 10.79
CA HIS A 57 13.49 15.29 10.93
C HIS A 57 13.19 15.85 12.32
N LYS A 58 14.23 16.26 13.04
CA LYS A 58 14.11 16.87 14.38
C LYS A 58 14.48 18.34 14.33
N LYS A 59 13.56 19.22 14.73
CA LYS A 59 13.81 20.66 14.85
C LYS A 59 13.57 21.14 16.27
N LEU A 60 14.58 21.78 16.86
CA LEU A 60 14.44 22.46 18.14
C LEU A 60 13.78 23.83 17.93
N LYS A 61 12.55 24.00 18.44
CA LYS A 61 11.86 25.28 18.43
C LYS A 61 11.91 25.92 19.82
N ARG A 62 12.49 27.12 19.91
CA ARG A 62 12.43 27.95 21.12
C ARG A 62 11.02 28.51 21.26
N GLN A 63 10.39 28.31 22.41
CA GLN A 63 9.13 28.95 22.73
C GLN A 63 9.36 30.31 23.42
N PRO A 64 8.35 31.20 23.44
CA PRO A 64 8.47 32.53 24.04
C PRO A 64 8.94 32.51 25.51
N PHE A 65 8.59 31.47 26.27
CA PHE A 65 8.91 31.31 27.69
C PHE A 65 10.21 30.52 27.97
N ARG A 66 11.23 30.63 27.10
CA ARG A 66 12.56 29.97 27.21
C ARG A 66 12.57 28.43 27.23
N LYS A 67 11.43 27.75 27.22
CA LYS A 67 11.36 26.29 27.05
C LYS A 67 11.65 25.89 25.59
N LYS A 68 12.52 24.91 25.39
CA LYS A 68 12.78 24.30 24.07
C LYS A 68 11.81 23.14 23.88
N LYS A 69 11.11 23.10 22.75
CA LYS A 69 10.29 21.94 22.33
C LYS A 69 10.95 21.30 21.10
N ILE A 70 11.15 19.99 21.13
CA ILE A 70 11.56 19.22 19.95
C ILE A 70 10.30 19.00 19.10
N ILE A 71 10.35 19.42 17.84
CA ILE A 71 9.33 19.12 16.84
C ILE A 71 9.91 18.01 15.98
N ILE A 72 9.23 16.86 15.96
CA ILE A 72 9.58 15.70 15.16
C ILE A 72 8.64 15.68 13.96
N LYS A 73 9.19 15.58 12.75
CA LYS A 73 8.43 15.39 11.52
C LYS A 73 8.94 14.10 10.86
N LYS A 74 8.05 13.13 10.68
CA LYS A 74 8.30 11.94 9.86
C LYS A 74 8.07 12.32 8.40
N ILE A 75 9.02 12.00 7.51
CA ILE A 75 8.89 12.22 6.07
C ILE A 75 8.87 10.84 5.39
N PRO A 76 7.78 10.49 4.69
CA PRO A 76 7.71 9.27 3.92
C PRO A 76 8.80 9.22 2.85
N ILE A 77 9.47 8.07 2.72
CA ILE A 77 10.51 7.83 1.73
C ILE A 77 9.88 7.12 0.54
N PRO A 78 10.08 7.60 -0.70
CA PRO A 78 9.55 6.93 -1.89
C PRO A 78 10.18 5.54 -2.03
N VAL A 79 9.34 4.53 -2.22
CA VAL A 79 9.76 3.13 -2.43
C VAL A 79 9.72 2.82 -3.93
N ASP A 80 10.78 2.19 -4.44
CA ASP A 80 10.85 1.76 -5.84
C ASP A 80 10.19 0.39 -6.02
N TYR A 81 8.88 0.41 -6.29
CA TYR A 81 8.10 -0.81 -6.46
C TYR A 81 8.50 -1.62 -7.69
N GLY A 82 8.98 -0.98 -8.76
CA GLY A 82 9.35 -1.66 -9.99
C GLY A 82 10.50 -2.63 -9.75
N ASN A 83 11.57 -2.12 -9.15
CA ASN A 83 12.73 -2.93 -8.76
C ASN A 83 12.37 -4.04 -7.76
N LEU A 84 11.45 -3.77 -6.82
CA LEU A 84 11.03 -4.77 -5.83
C LEU A 84 10.20 -5.91 -6.43
N LEU A 85 9.36 -5.61 -7.43
CA LEU A 85 8.61 -6.60 -8.18
C LEU A 85 9.53 -7.44 -9.09
N GLU A 86 10.45 -6.80 -9.81
CA GLU A 86 11.43 -7.49 -10.68
C GLU A 86 12.36 -8.42 -9.88
N CYS A 87 12.80 -7.98 -8.70
CA CYS A 87 13.61 -8.81 -7.79
C CYS A 87 12.82 -9.93 -7.08
N GLY A 88 11.51 -10.04 -7.30
CA GLY A 88 10.64 -11.03 -6.64
C GLY A 88 10.48 -10.82 -5.13
N ARG A 89 10.79 -9.63 -4.61
CA ARG A 89 10.60 -9.31 -3.18
C ARG A 89 9.15 -8.94 -2.86
N ILE A 90 8.44 -8.51 -3.89
CA ILE A 90 6.99 -8.36 -3.89
C ILE A 90 6.46 -9.29 -4.99
N VAL A 91 5.51 -10.14 -4.63
CA VAL A 91 4.82 -11.03 -5.57
C VAL A 91 3.34 -10.68 -5.54
N VAL A 92 2.76 -10.44 -6.71
CA VAL A 92 1.35 -10.09 -6.86
C VAL A 92 0.68 -11.09 -7.78
N ASP A 93 -0.33 -11.76 -7.26
CA ASP A 93 -1.26 -12.57 -8.03
C ASP A 93 -2.53 -11.74 -8.28
N ASN A 94 -2.79 -11.44 -9.55
CA ASN A 94 -3.85 -10.53 -9.93
C ASN A 94 -5.24 -11.08 -9.55
N CYS A 95 -6.12 -10.21 -9.04
CA CYS A 95 -7.50 -10.55 -8.74
C CYS A 95 -8.32 -10.84 -10.02
N SER A 96 -9.40 -11.63 -9.93
CA SER A 96 -10.26 -11.92 -11.09
C SER A 96 -10.96 -10.67 -11.64
N ILE A 97 -11.07 -9.63 -10.81
CA ILE A 97 -11.71 -8.35 -11.15
C ILE A 97 -10.67 -7.34 -11.63
N CYS A 98 -9.47 -7.79 -12.04
CA CYS A 98 -8.48 -6.93 -12.67
C CYS A 98 -8.96 -6.44 -14.05
N TRP A 99 -9.21 -5.14 -14.18
CA TRP A 99 -9.54 -4.50 -15.47
C TRP A 99 -8.36 -3.77 -16.11
N ARG A 100 -7.29 -3.51 -15.35
CA ARG A 100 -6.12 -2.77 -15.85
C ARG A 100 -4.84 -3.33 -15.28
N ILE A 101 -3.96 -3.75 -16.19
CA ILE A 101 -2.60 -4.18 -15.90
C ILE A 101 -1.60 -3.10 -16.27
N THR A 102 -0.40 -3.20 -15.70
CA THR A 102 0.75 -2.36 -16.05
C THR A 102 1.33 -2.83 -17.38
N ASP A 103 1.84 -1.89 -18.21
CA ASP A 103 2.37 -2.18 -19.55
C ASP A 103 3.75 -2.89 -19.52
N ASN A 104 4.33 -3.07 -18.33
CA ASN A 104 5.61 -3.74 -18.13
C ASN A 104 5.46 -5.27 -18.27
N GLU A 105 6.58 -5.98 -18.48
CA GLU A 105 6.59 -7.45 -18.63
C GLU A 105 5.94 -8.19 -17.44
N LEU A 106 5.97 -7.58 -16.25
CA LEU A 106 5.38 -8.11 -15.02
C LEU A 106 3.84 -8.18 -15.04
N LYS A 107 3.15 -7.41 -15.91
CA LYS A 107 1.68 -7.40 -16.07
C LYS A 107 0.89 -7.35 -14.75
N VAL A 108 1.36 -6.55 -13.80
CA VAL A 108 0.75 -6.41 -12.47
C VAL A 108 -0.49 -5.52 -12.54
N ASP A 109 -1.54 -5.90 -11.80
CA ASP A 109 -2.75 -5.11 -11.62
C ASP A 109 -2.44 -3.70 -11.08
N VAL A 110 -2.94 -2.68 -11.78
CA VAL A 110 -2.74 -1.28 -11.39
C VAL A 110 -3.33 -1.01 -10.00
N MET A 111 -4.43 -1.69 -9.63
CA MET A 111 -5.02 -1.54 -8.30
C MET A 111 -4.15 -2.14 -7.20
N ALA A 112 -3.50 -3.27 -7.46
CA ALA A 112 -2.51 -3.82 -6.53
C ALA A 112 -1.36 -2.84 -6.31
N CYS A 113 -0.87 -2.19 -7.37
CA CYS A 113 0.16 -1.14 -7.26
C CYS A 113 -0.30 0.05 -6.40
N ARG A 114 -1.57 0.46 -6.49
CA ARG A 114 -2.13 1.52 -5.64
C ARG A 114 -2.21 1.07 -4.18
N LEU A 115 -2.65 -0.16 -3.94
CA LEU A 115 -2.70 -0.75 -2.61
C LEU A 115 -1.33 -0.89 -1.98
N LEU A 116 -0.32 -1.30 -2.74
CA LEU A 116 1.08 -1.32 -2.30
C LEU A 116 1.50 0.06 -1.80
N ASN A 117 1.26 1.12 -2.57
CA ASN A 117 1.56 2.49 -2.14
C ASN A 117 0.87 2.84 -0.80
N CYS A 118 -0.41 2.51 -0.65
CA CYS A 118 -1.13 2.72 0.60
C CYS A 118 -0.56 1.92 1.79
N ILE A 119 -0.13 0.67 1.57
CA ILE A 119 0.48 -0.20 2.60
C ILE A 119 1.79 0.41 3.11
N PHE A 120 2.70 0.76 2.20
CA PHE A 120 4.00 1.33 2.57
C PHE A 120 3.86 2.72 3.20
N LEU A 121 2.95 3.56 2.71
CA LEU A 121 2.70 4.87 3.29
C LEU A 121 2.18 4.75 4.73
N ARG A 122 1.17 3.90 4.97
CA ARG A 122 0.65 3.67 6.33
C ARG A 122 1.69 3.08 7.26
N TYR A 123 2.50 2.14 6.78
CA TYR A 123 3.63 1.63 7.56
C TYR A 123 4.58 2.75 7.98
N GLN A 124 4.89 3.70 7.08
CA GLN A 124 5.76 4.83 7.41
C GLN A 124 5.12 5.86 8.35
N GLU A 125 3.79 6.03 8.30
CA GLU A 125 3.06 6.93 9.18
C GLU A 125 2.94 6.34 10.61
N ASP A 126 2.42 5.12 10.70
CA ASP A 126 2.03 4.47 11.95
C ASP A 126 3.19 3.70 12.59
N GLY A 127 4.13 3.20 11.77
CA GLY A 127 5.25 2.36 12.21
C GLY A 127 4.91 0.87 12.31
N GLU A 128 3.69 0.48 11.95
CA GLU A 128 3.21 -0.90 12.00
C GLU A 128 2.61 -1.32 10.65
N VAL A 129 2.70 -2.61 10.34
CA VAL A 129 2.18 -3.16 9.09
C VAL A 129 0.64 -3.19 9.14
N PRO A 130 -0.05 -2.45 8.26
CA PRO A 130 -1.49 -2.23 8.39
C PRO A 130 -2.29 -3.52 8.24
N GLU A 131 -3.31 -3.72 9.09
CA GLU A 131 -4.20 -4.89 8.98
C GLU A 131 -5.12 -4.84 7.76
N SER A 132 -5.53 -3.65 7.35
CA SER A 132 -6.32 -3.44 6.14
C SER A 132 -5.99 -2.10 5.50
N VAL A 133 -6.10 -2.04 4.17
CA VAL A 133 -5.94 -0.82 3.38
C VAL A 133 -7.04 -0.73 2.33
N SER A 134 -7.37 0.49 1.95
CA SER A 134 -8.30 0.74 0.86
C SER A 134 -7.88 1.98 0.07
N TYR A 135 -8.17 1.95 -1.22
CA TYR A 135 -7.93 3.02 -2.16
C TYR A 135 -9.22 3.26 -2.94
N ASN A 136 -9.73 4.49 -2.94
CA ASN A 136 -11.02 4.85 -3.51
C ASN A 136 -10.88 6.17 -4.29
N VAL A 137 -11.34 6.21 -5.54
CA VAL A 137 -11.31 7.39 -6.44
C VAL A 137 -12.62 7.54 -7.19
#